data_AF-A0A5I9S0A7-F1
#
_entry.id   AF-A0A5I9S0A7-F1
#
_cell.length_a   1.000
_cell.length_b   1.000
_cell.length_c   1.000
_cell.angle_alpha   90.00
_cell.angle_beta   90.00
_cell.angle_gamma   90.00
#
_symmetry.space_group_name_H-M   'P 1'
#
loop_
_entity.id
_entity.type
_entity.pdbx_description
1 polymer ?
#
loop_
_entity_poly.entity_id
_entity_poly.type
_entity_poly.pdbx_seq_one_letter_code
_entity_poly.pdbx_strand_id
1 'polypeptide(L)'
;MPAFSSGILQIISYAGYYRLKIRERPMDEQRLLDLYIRESFYKSSSHSDVMRFLRAGNDINATDDNGNNALFQCRTPEAMTSLISNGINIHHVNNAGQHALFHQQDPELLETLISLGLDLKQTDIHGRSCIFGHFGNPESLEVLLNAGCDINHRDNLGSTLLHLPVSPEVLSLGINRGCDVNIINHAGEGIIESFRSDEYFEIILSYIDKFHKRTLHIDFCNYQSVVFLFDLYERGFSIELNKKHVIINSNIGDYKDILLMLNYISEIHDVNFYTIERRPLYKGINKKVVKWMIRNGFHVDLSRTEGDENHEEIVAYKARYEQRELSKVLKSNKGTPAITKNGGRL
;
A
#
# COMPACT_ATOMS: atom_id res chain seq x y z
N MET A 1 -15.51 -49.10 34.14
CA MET A 1 -16.57 -48.07 34.19
C MET A 1 -15.94 -46.74 33.82
N PRO A 2 -16.39 -46.07 32.76
CA PRO A 2 -15.47 -45.35 31.87
C PRO A 2 -15.47 -43.83 32.09
N ALA A 3 -14.33 -43.24 31.71
CA ALA A 3 -13.99 -41.82 31.72
C ALA A 3 -14.81 -40.99 30.71
N PHE A 4 -16.13 -40.90 30.91
CA PHE A 4 -17.05 -40.07 30.10
C PHE A 4 -17.28 -38.66 30.67
N SER A 5 -16.66 -38.27 31.79
CA SER A 5 -17.03 -37.03 32.50
C SER A 5 -16.28 -35.76 32.05
N SER A 6 -15.08 -35.88 31.46
CA SER A 6 -14.26 -34.72 31.09
C SER A 6 -14.82 -33.95 29.89
N GLY A 7 -15.30 -34.66 28.86
CA GLY A 7 -15.89 -34.02 27.66
C GLY A 7 -17.25 -33.37 27.95
N ILE A 8 -18.07 -33.98 28.81
CA ILE A 8 -19.40 -33.45 29.17
C ILE A 8 -19.27 -32.15 29.98
N LEU A 9 -18.29 -32.04 30.89
CA LEU A 9 -18.07 -30.82 31.67
C LEU A 9 -17.61 -29.64 30.81
N GLN A 10 -16.83 -29.90 29.75
CA GLN A 10 -16.40 -28.86 28.80
C GLN A 10 -17.56 -28.40 27.89
N ILE A 11 -18.46 -29.32 27.52
CA ILE A 11 -19.69 -29.03 26.79
C ILE A 11 -20.66 -28.18 27.64
N ILE A 12 -20.82 -28.49 28.94
CA ILE A 12 -21.70 -27.74 29.85
C ILE A 12 -21.19 -26.30 30.08
N SER A 13 -19.88 -26.11 30.20
CA SER A 13 -19.26 -24.77 30.33
C SER A 13 -19.51 -23.90 29.09
N TYR A 14 -19.41 -24.47 27.89
CA TYR A 14 -19.67 -23.74 26.64
C TYR A 14 -21.16 -23.53 26.35
N ALA A 15 -22.02 -24.48 26.69
CA ALA A 15 -23.47 -24.31 26.62
C ALA A 15 -23.96 -23.14 27.49
N GLY A 16 -23.31 -22.91 28.64
CA GLY A 16 -23.52 -21.72 29.48
C GLY A 16 -23.13 -20.41 28.78
N TYR A 17 -22.02 -20.40 28.03
CA TYR A 17 -21.57 -19.23 27.26
C TYR A 17 -22.52 -18.88 26.10
N TYR A 18 -23.02 -19.88 25.36
CA TYR A 18 -23.98 -19.65 24.27
C TYR A 18 -25.40 -19.32 24.77
N ARG A 19 -25.81 -19.82 25.95
CA ARG A 19 -27.07 -19.39 26.61
C ARG A 19 -27.11 -17.90 26.91
N LEU A 20 -25.95 -17.27 27.17
CA LEU A 20 -25.86 -15.84 27.49
C LEU A 20 -25.94 -14.93 26.25
N LYS A 21 -25.75 -15.45 25.05
CA LYS A 21 -25.65 -14.63 23.81
C LYS A 21 -26.93 -14.57 22.98
N ILE A 22 -27.93 -15.41 23.25
CA ILE A 22 -29.15 -15.52 22.44
C ILE A 22 -30.39 -15.26 23.30
N ARG A 23 -30.93 -14.03 23.22
CA ARG A 23 -32.31 -13.73 23.64
C ARG A 23 -33.26 -14.24 22.55
N GLU A 24 -33.60 -15.52 22.52
CA GLU A 24 -34.82 -16.06 21.89
C GLU A 24 -34.86 -17.60 22.00
N ARG A 25 -35.96 -18.11 22.59
CA ARG A 25 -36.39 -19.53 22.78
C ARG A 25 -35.33 -20.53 23.29
N PRO A 26 -35.69 -21.46 24.21
CA PRO A 26 -34.73 -22.47 24.67
C PRO A 26 -34.32 -23.37 23.50
N MET A 27 -33.07 -23.21 23.05
CA MET A 27 -32.41 -24.14 22.13
C MET A 27 -32.34 -25.52 22.81
N ASP A 28 -32.76 -26.59 22.13
CA ASP A 28 -32.60 -27.94 22.67
C ASP A 28 -31.10 -28.34 22.77
N GLU A 29 -30.79 -29.25 23.69
CA GLU A 29 -29.41 -29.67 23.97
C GLU A 29 -28.72 -30.30 22.76
N GLN A 30 -29.50 -30.95 21.88
CA GLN A 30 -28.99 -31.58 20.66
C GLN A 30 -28.49 -30.52 19.67
N ARG A 31 -29.27 -29.46 19.46
CA ARG A 31 -28.90 -28.36 18.56
C ARG A 31 -27.70 -27.56 19.08
N LEU A 32 -27.55 -27.43 20.40
CA LEU A 32 -26.34 -26.86 21.01
C LEU A 32 -25.12 -27.75 20.79
N LEU A 33 -25.27 -29.07 20.91
CA LEU A 33 -24.21 -30.03 20.64
C LEU A 33 -23.78 -30.02 19.16
N ASP A 34 -24.75 -29.95 18.23
CA ASP A 34 -24.49 -29.88 16.80
C ASP A 34 -23.75 -28.58 16.43
N LEU A 35 -24.19 -27.44 16.98
CA LEU A 35 -23.50 -26.16 16.83
C LEU A 35 -22.07 -26.21 17.38
N TYR A 36 -21.88 -26.81 18.55
CA TYR A 36 -20.56 -26.97 19.15
C TYR A 36 -19.65 -27.84 18.29
N ILE A 37 -20.14 -28.99 17.82
CA ILE A 37 -19.39 -29.90 16.94
C ILE A 37 -18.97 -29.18 15.66
N ARG A 38 -19.90 -28.43 15.04
CA ARG A 38 -19.62 -27.63 13.84
C ARG A 38 -18.58 -26.53 14.07
N GLU A 39 -18.73 -25.74 15.14
CA GLU A 39 -17.77 -24.67 15.48
C GLU A 39 -16.38 -25.22 15.83
N SER A 40 -16.33 -26.36 16.54
CA SER A 40 -15.07 -27.00 16.93
C SER A 40 -14.32 -27.59 15.72
N PHE A 41 -15.05 -28.00 14.67
CA PHE A 41 -14.45 -28.56 13.46
C PHE A 41 -13.63 -27.54 12.69
N TYR A 42 -14.16 -26.33 12.47
CA TYR A 42 -13.40 -25.27 11.78
C TYR A 42 -12.15 -24.84 12.54
N LYS A 43 -12.14 -25.01 13.87
CA LYS A 43 -10.98 -24.71 14.73
C LYS A 43 -10.24 -25.98 15.18
N SER A 44 -10.38 -27.07 14.44
CA SER A 44 -9.76 -28.36 14.80
C SER A 44 -8.25 -28.18 14.94
N SER A 45 -7.68 -28.68 16.03
CA SER A 45 -6.23 -28.67 16.27
C SER A 45 -5.64 -30.07 16.33
N SER A 46 -6.47 -31.12 16.31
CA SER A 46 -6.05 -32.51 16.39
C SER A 46 -6.82 -33.42 15.43
N HIS A 47 -6.31 -34.63 15.22
CA HIS A 47 -7.04 -35.70 14.53
C HIS A 47 -8.38 -36.01 15.21
N SER A 48 -8.41 -35.95 16.55
CA SER A 48 -9.60 -36.28 17.35
C SER A 48 -10.77 -35.33 17.09
N ASP A 49 -10.49 -34.04 16.88
CA ASP A 49 -11.53 -33.04 16.59
C ASP A 49 -12.17 -33.30 15.22
N VAL A 50 -11.35 -33.56 14.21
CA VAL A 50 -11.80 -33.91 12.85
C VAL A 50 -12.64 -35.19 12.90
N MET A 51 -12.16 -36.23 13.57
CA MET A 51 -12.90 -37.50 13.66
C MET A 51 -14.19 -37.39 14.46
N ARG A 52 -14.25 -36.51 15.47
CA ARG A 52 -15.49 -36.25 16.22
C ARG A 52 -16.57 -35.67 15.30
N PHE A 53 -16.21 -34.74 14.42
CA PHE A 53 -17.12 -34.15 13.45
C PHE A 53 -17.64 -35.17 12.44
N LEU A 54 -16.75 -36.01 11.89
CA LEU A 54 -17.10 -37.05 10.92
C LEU A 54 -17.94 -38.17 11.55
N ARG A 55 -17.65 -38.60 12.78
CA ARG A 55 -18.43 -39.61 13.51
C ARG A 55 -19.84 -39.13 13.84
N ALA A 56 -20.07 -37.83 13.89
CA ALA A 56 -21.41 -37.25 14.01
C ALA A 56 -22.18 -37.21 12.67
N GLY A 57 -21.62 -37.76 11.59
CA GLY A 57 -22.28 -37.88 10.28
C GLY A 57 -22.19 -36.64 9.41
N ASN A 58 -21.32 -35.68 9.75
CA ASN A 58 -21.14 -34.47 8.96
C ASN A 58 -20.19 -34.69 7.77
N ASP A 59 -20.39 -33.92 6.70
CA ASP A 59 -19.52 -33.90 5.52
C ASP A 59 -18.23 -33.13 5.81
N ILE A 60 -17.06 -33.73 5.54
CA ILE A 60 -15.73 -33.10 5.67
C ILE A 60 -15.63 -31.77 4.90
N ASN A 61 -16.43 -31.59 3.84
CA ASN A 61 -16.48 -30.40 3.00
C ASN A 61 -17.52 -29.37 3.44
N ALA A 62 -18.14 -29.55 4.60
CA ALA A 62 -19.03 -28.55 5.17
C ALA A 62 -18.34 -27.18 5.27
N THR A 63 -19.11 -26.12 4.99
CA THR A 63 -18.62 -24.75 5.04
C THR A 63 -19.26 -23.93 6.16
N ASP A 64 -18.50 -22.98 6.71
CA ASP A 64 -19.03 -21.94 7.58
C ASP A 64 -19.90 -20.93 6.79
N ASP A 65 -20.41 -19.91 7.47
CA ASP A 65 -21.31 -18.91 6.87
C ASP A 65 -20.60 -18.00 5.84
N ASN A 66 -19.27 -17.96 5.85
CA ASN A 66 -18.46 -17.27 4.85
C ASN A 66 -18.10 -18.17 3.66
N GLY A 67 -18.56 -19.43 3.67
CA GLY A 67 -18.20 -20.42 2.68
C GLY A 67 -16.82 -21.03 2.90
N ASN A 68 -16.20 -20.90 4.07
CA ASN A 68 -14.89 -21.52 4.33
C ASN A 68 -15.08 -22.99 4.75
N ASN A 69 -14.29 -23.91 4.18
CA ASN A 69 -14.14 -25.24 4.78
C ASN A 69 -13.09 -25.20 5.92
N ALA A 70 -12.91 -26.31 6.65
CA ALA A 70 -12.02 -26.37 7.80
C ALA A 70 -10.54 -26.07 7.50
N LEU A 71 -10.09 -26.19 6.24
CA LEU A 71 -8.70 -25.93 5.88
C LEU A 71 -8.30 -24.44 6.03
N PHE A 72 -9.27 -23.52 5.91
CA PHE A 72 -9.04 -22.07 6.00
C PHE A 72 -8.60 -21.63 7.41
N GLN A 73 -9.14 -22.33 8.43
CA GLN A 73 -8.90 -22.03 9.84
C GLN A 73 -7.95 -23.06 10.50
N CYS A 74 -7.42 -24.02 9.73
CA CYS A 74 -6.46 -25.01 10.24
C CYS A 74 -5.14 -24.35 10.65
N ARG A 75 -4.65 -24.64 11.85
CA ARG A 75 -3.42 -24.06 12.43
C ARG A 75 -2.43 -25.09 12.98
N THR A 76 -2.68 -26.39 12.80
CA THR A 76 -1.76 -27.44 13.25
C THR A 76 -1.49 -28.46 12.14
N PRO A 77 -0.26 -29.03 12.07
CA PRO A 77 0.07 -30.08 11.11
C PRO A 77 -0.78 -31.34 11.29
N GLU A 78 -1.10 -31.70 12.54
CA GLU A 78 -1.91 -32.87 12.86
C GLU A 78 -3.35 -32.74 12.31
N ALA A 79 -4.00 -31.59 12.54
CA ALA A 79 -5.32 -31.33 11.99
C ALA A 79 -5.28 -31.29 10.46
N MET A 80 -4.29 -30.61 9.86
CA MET A 80 -4.14 -30.52 8.40
C MET A 80 -4.00 -31.90 7.77
N THR A 81 -3.13 -32.75 8.33
CA THR A 81 -2.93 -34.14 7.89
C THR A 81 -4.22 -34.94 7.98
N SER A 82 -4.96 -34.78 9.08
CA SER A 82 -6.24 -35.47 9.28
C SER A 82 -7.32 -35.00 8.29
N LEU A 83 -7.45 -33.69 8.06
CA LEU A 83 -8.39 -33.12 7.09
C LEU A 83 -8.08 -33.62 5.67
N ILE A 84 -6.82 -33.59 5.25
CA ILE A 84 -6.36 -34.07 3.94
C ILE A 84 -6.63 -35.56 3.78
N SER A 85 -6.27 -36.38 4.78
CA SER A 85 -6.44 -37.84 4.73
C SER A 85 -7.91 -38.27 4.67
N ASN A 86 -8.82 -37.42 5.16
CA ASN A 86 -10.26 -37.64 5.10
C ASN A 86 -10.93 -36.98 3.89
N GLY A 87 -10.17 -36.48 2.92
CA GLY A 87 -10.70 -36.03 1.63
C GLY A 87 -11.31 -34.63 1.64
N ILE A 88 -10.82 -33.72 2.48
CA ILE A 88 -11.20 -32.31 2.38
C ILE A 88 -10.85 -31.76 0.99
N ASN A 89 -11.73 -30.94 0.41
CA ASN A 89 -11.49 -30.25 -0.84
C ASN A 89 -10.46 -29.14 -0.62
N ILE A 90 -9.21 -29.44 -0.97
CA ILE A 90 -8.05 -28.55 -0.85
C ILE A 90 -8.19 -27.29 -1.72
N HIS A 91 -8.83 -27.40 -2.90
CA HIS A 91 -9.02 -26.32 -3.87
C HIS A 91 -10.32 -25.54 -3.66
N HIS A 92 -10.96 -25.71 -2.50
CA HIS A 92 -12.19 -25.00 -2.18
C HIS A 92 -11.98 -23.49 -2.13
N VAL A 93 -12.95 -22.74 -2.67
CA VAL A 93 -12.99 -21.28 -2.61
C VAL A 93 -14.20 -20.81 -1.81
N ASN A 94 -14.01 -19.81 -0.95
CA ASN A 94 -15.07 -19.24 -0.13
C ASN A 94 -15.90 -18.20 -0.91
N ASN A 95 -16.85 -17.55 -0.23
CA ASN A 95 -17.73 -16.56 -0.84
C ASN A 95 -16.99 -15.31 -1.36
N ALA A 96 -15.76 -15.08 -0.91
CA ALA A 96 -14.88 -14.01 -1.38
C ALA A 96 -13.94 -14.43 -2.53
N GLY A 97 -14.04 -15.68 -3.02
CA GLY A 97 -13.16 -16.21 -4.05
C GLY A 97 -11.75 -16.58 -3.55
N GLN A 98 -11.59 -16.78 -2.24
CA GLN A 98 -10.32 -17.10 -1.60
C GLN A 98 -10.23 -18.59 -1.30
N HIS A 99 -9.07 -19.20 -1.47
CA HIS A 99 -8.75 -20.55 -0.95
C HIS A 99 -7.84 -20.47 0.29
N ALA A 100 -7.47 -21.61 0.87
CA ALA A 100 -6.75 -21.67 2.15
C ALA A 100 -5.43 -20.86 2.23
N LEU A 101 -4.67 -20.69 1.14
CA LEU A 101 -3.44 -19.86 1.16
C LEU A 101 -3.68 -18.41 1.59
N PHE A 102 -4.87 -17.84 1.37
CA PHE A 102 -5.17 -16.47 1.77
C PHE A 102 -5.17 -16.26 3.29
N HIS A 103 -5.28 -17.34 4.07
CA HIS A 103 -5.52 -17.29 5.51
C HIS A 103 -4.44 -17.99 6.35
N GLN A 104 -3.52 -18.73 5.73
CA GLN A 104 -2.53 -19.54 6.46
C GLN A 104 -1.27 -18.76 6.81
N GLN A 105 -1.07 -18.44 8.09
CA GLN A 105 0.07 -17.63 8.58
C GLN A 105 1.25 -18.47 9.10
N ASP A 106 1.10 -19.79 9.16
CA ASP A 106 2.19 -20.68 9.54
C ASP A 106 2.99 -21.10 8.28
N PRO A 107 4.30 -20.80 8.19
CA PRO A 107 5.10 -21.11 7.01
C PRO A 107 5.12 -22.60 6.63
N GLU A 108 5.17 -23.53 7.61
CA GLU A 108 5.22 -24.97 7.35
C GLU A 108 3.90 -25.48 6.76
N LEU A 109 2.77 -25.02 7.32
CA LEU A 109 1.46 -25.32 6.78
C LEU A 109 1.23 -24.66 5.42
N LEU A 110 1.79 -23.46 5.21
CA LEU A 110 1.72 -22.75 3.94
C LEU A 110 2.49 -23.50 2.85
N GLU A 111 3.71 -23.96 3.13
CA GLU A 111 4.49 -24.84 2.24
C GLU A 111 3.73 -26.12 1.89
N THR A 112 3.08 -26.74 2.88
CA THR A 112 2.25 -27.93 2.66
C THR A 112 1.13 -27.64 1.66
N LEU A 113 0.37 -26.56 1.85
CA LEU A 113 -0.68 -26.15 0.93
C LEU A 113 -0.13 -25.87 -0.48
N ILE A 114 0.99 -25.16 -0.60
CA ILE A 114 1.63 -24.88 -1.89
C ILE A 114 2.02 -26.20 -2.59
N SER A 115 2.58 -27.17 -1.85
CA SER A 115 2.96 -28.47 -2.40
C SER A 115 1.77 -29.30 -2.92
N LEU A 116 0.57 -29.02 -2.41
CA LEU A 116 -0.69 -29.62 -2.86
C LEU A 116 -1.29 -28.92 -4.10
N GLY A 117 -0.59 -27.92 -4.65
CA GLY A 117 -0.94 -27.30 -5.94
C GLY A 117 -2.05 -26.26 -5.87
N LEU A 118 -2.25 -25.57 -4.74
CA LEU A 118 -3.13 -24.40 -4.71
C LEU A 118 -2.63 -23.32 -5.69
N ASP A 119 -3.57 -22.66 -6.36
CA ASP A 119 -3.25 -21.66 -7.39
C ASP A 119 -2.78 -20.34 -6.79
N LEU A 120 -1.48 -20.05 -6.92
CA LEU A 120 -0.89 -18.78 -6.45
C LEU A 120 -1.43 -17.54 -7.19
N LYS A 121 -2.09 -17.72 -8.34
CA LYS A 121 -2.65 -16.63 -9.16
C LYS A 121 -4.13 -16.37 -8.90
N GLN A 122 -4.79 -17.19 -8.07
CA GLN A 122 -6.17 -16.95 -7.67
C GLN A 122 -6.28 -15.56 -7.05
N THR A 123 -7.34 -14.83 -7.40
CA THR A 123 -7.66 -13.55 -6.79
C THR A 123 -9.00 -13.59 -6.09
N ASP A 124 -9.12 -12.83 -5.00
CA ASP A 124 -10.41 -12.59 -4.36
C ASP A 124 -11.28 -11.60 -5.18
N ILE A 125 -12.48 -11.29 -4.67
CA ILE A 125 -13.41 -10.32 -5.28
C ILE A 125 -12.85 -8.89 -5.40
N HIS A 126 -11.75 -8.57 -4.71
CA HIS A 126 -11.06 -7.29 -4.80
C HIS A 126 -9.83 -7.35 -5.73
N GLY A 127 -9.64 -8.47 -6.43
CA GLY A 127 -8.49 -8.67 -7.30
C GLY A 127 -7.20 -8.93 -6.52
N ARG A 128 -7.24 -9.23 -5.22
CA ARG A 128 -6.05 -9.50 -4.41
C ARG A 128 -5.64 -10.95 -4.54
N SER A 129 -4.37 -11.22 -4.78
CA SER A 129 -3.80 -12.56 -4.62
C SER A 129 -3.50 -12.86 -3.15
N CYS A 130 -3.11 -14.10 -2.83
CA CYS A 130 -2.86 -14.50 -1.45
C CYS A 130 -1.77 -13.66 -0.75
N ILE A 131 -0.84 -13.05 -1.50
CA ILE A 131 0.25 -12.23 -0.94
C ILE A 131 -0.26 -11.09 -0.05
N PHE A 132 -1.44 -10.53 -0.35
CA PHE A 132 -2.07 -9.45 0.44
C PHE A 132 -2.48 -9.89 1.84
N GLY A 133 -2.59 -11.20 2.09
CA GLY A 133 -2.87 -11.76 3.42
C GLY A 133 -1.61 -11.90 4.30
N HIS A 134 -0.41 -11.75 3.74
CA HIS A 134 0.87 -12.07 4.40
C HIS A 134 1.79 -10.87 4.59
N PHE A 135 1.26 -9.65 4.41
CA PHE A 135 2.02 -8.41 4.54
C PHE A 135 2.59 -8.13 5.95
N GLY A 136 2.11 -8.85 6.97
CA GLY A 136 2.56 -8.75 8.36
C GLY A 136 3.39 -9.95 8.84
N ASN A 137 3.77 -10.86 7.94
CA ASN A 137 4.46 -12.10 8.27
C ASN A 137 5.58 -12.34 7.24
N PRO A 138 6.79 -11.79 7.47
CA PRO A 138 7.92 -11.90 6.56
C PRO A 138 8.25 -13.34 6.16
N GLU A 139 8.16 -14.28 7.09
CA GLU A 139 8.49 -15.69 6.86
C GLU A 139 7.49 -16.36 5.90
N SER A 140 6.19 -16.15 6.12
CA SER A 140 5.13 -16.67 5.22
C SER A 140 5.17 -15.99 3.87
N LEU A 141 5.47 -14.69 3.84
CA LEU A 141 5.65 -13.94 2.61
C LEU A 141 6.85 -14.50 1.80
N GLU A 142 7.97 -14.81 2.48
CA GLU A 142 9.14 -15.41 1.86
C GLU A 142 8.83 -16.77 1.23
N VAL A 143 8.07 -17.63 1.93
CA VAL A 143 7.58 -18.91 1.39
C VAL A 143 6.79 -18.70 0.09
N LEU A 144 5.84 -17.75 0.07
CA LEU A 144 5.04 -17.47 -1.13
C LEU A 144 5.88 -16.92 -2.29
N LEU A 145 6.82 -16.04 -1.99
CA LEU A 145 7.72 -15.47 -3.00
C LEU A 145 8.67 -16.54 -3.56
N ASN A 146 9.12 -17.49 -2.73
CA ASN A 146 9.90 -18.66 -3.19
C ASN A 146 9.08 -19.58 -4.10
N ALA A 147 7.77 -19.68 -3.86
CA ALA A 147 6.85 -20.45 -4.67
C ALA A 147 6.46 -19.75 -5.99
N GLY A 148 6.88 -18.50 -6.21
CA GLY A 148 6.65 -17.75 -7.44
C GLY A 148 5.43 -16.83 -7.42
N CYS A 149 4.91 -16.46 -6.25
CA CYS A 149 3.94 -15.37 -6.14
C CYS A 149 4.52 -14.06 -6.68
N ASP A 150 3.70 -13.28 -7.39
CA ASP A 150 4.09 -11.99 -7.93
C ASP A 150 4.06 -10.90 -6.83
N ILE A 151 5.24 -10.41 -6.44
CA ILE A 151 5.38 -9.29 -5.48
C ILE A 151 4.76 -7.98 -6.00
N ASN A 152 4.62 -7.85 -7.32
CA ASN A 152 4.08 -6.68 -8.00
C ASN A 152 2.60 -6.86 -8.39
N HIS A 153 1.93 -7.91 -7.89
CA HIS A 153 0.50 -8.12 -8.12
C HIS A 153 -0.30 -6.89 -7.68
N ARG A 154 -1.24 -6.47 -8.54
CA ARG A 154 -2.08 -5.30 -8.31
C ARG A 154 -3.52 -5.73 -8.06
N ASP A 155 -4.12 -5.18 -7.01
CA ASP A 155 -5.55 -5.35 -6.75
C ASP A 155 -6.40 -4.46 -7.66
N ASN A 156 -7.73 -4.49 -7.51
CA ASN A 156 -8.66 -3.70 -8.33
C ASN A 156 -8.51 -2.18 -8.13
N LEU A 157 -7.82 -1.75 -7.07
CA LEU A 157 -7.45 -0.35 -6.84
C LEU A 157 -6.07 -0.01 -7.42
N GLY A 158 -5.44 -0.95 -8.11
CA GLY A 158 -4.10 -0.78 -8.66
C GLY A 158 -3.00 -0.83 -7.59
N SER A 159 -3.33 -1.18 -6.34
CA SER A 159 -2.42 -1.23 -5.21
C SER A 159 -1.64 -2.54 -5.19
N THR A 160 -0.38 -2.48 -4.80
CA THR A 160 0.47 -3.65 -4.49
C THR A 160 0.55 -3.89 -2.98
N LEU A 161 1.26 -4.95 -2.58
CA LEU A 161 1.57 -5.24 -1.17
C LEU A 161 2.17 -4.02 -0.43
N LEU A 162 3.05 -3.23 -1.08
CA LEU A 162 3.73 -2.10 -0.44
C LEU A 162 2.84 -0.88 -0.19
N HIS A 163 1.61 -0.87 -0.69
CA HIS A 163 0.61 0.15 -0.35
C HIS A 163 -0.10 -0.16 0.99
N LEU A 164 0.16 -1.34 1.58
CA LEU A 164 -0.30 -1.71 2.92
C LEU A 164 0.71 -1.24 3.98
N PRO A 165 0.34 -1.15 5.27
CA PRO A 165 1.27 -0.85 6.36
C PRO A 165 2.20 -2.04 6.65
N VAL A 166 3.18 -2.24 5.77
CA VAL A 166 4.21 -3.28 5.87
C VAL A 166 5.28 -2.91 6.88
N SER A 167 5.93 -3.91 7.48
CA SER A 167 7.08 -3.68 8.36
C SER A 167 8.36 -3.40 7.56
N PRO A 168 9.41 -2.82 8.20
CA PRO A 168 10.74 -2.67 7.61
C PRO A 168 11.32 -3.98 7.03
N GLU A 169 11.05 -5.11 7.68
CA GLU A 169 11.48 -6.44 7.25
C GLU A 169 10.76 -6.87 5.96
N VAL A 170 9.44 -6.64 5.88
CA VAL A 170 8.66 -6.93 4.67
C VAL A 170 9.08 -6.03 3.51
N LEU A 171 9.36 -4.75 3.76
CA LEU A 171 9.91 -3.85 2.73
C LEU A 171 11.25 -4.38 2.21
N SER A 172 12.17 -4.72 3.12
CA SER A 172 13.49 -5.25 2.77
C SER A 172 13.39 -6.53 1.94
N LEU A 173 12.51 -7.45 2.35
CA LEU A 173 12.22 -8.68 1.60
C LEU A 173 11.64 -8.35 0.21
N GLY A 174 10.64 -7.47 0.13
CA GLY A 174 10.00 -7.08 -1.12
C GLY A 174 10.99 -6.50 -2.13
N ILE A 175 11.84 -5.56 -1.71
CA ILE A 175 12.90 -5.00 -2.57
C ILE A 175 13.89 -6.09 -2.99
N ASN A 176 14.27 -6.98 -2.05
CA ASN A 176 15.16 -8.10 -2.34
C ASN A 176 14.60 -9.05 -3.41
N ARG A 177 13.27 -9.19 -3.49
CA ARG A 177 12.55 -10.02 -4.46
C ARG A 177 12.09 -9.25 -5.71
N GLY A 178 12.57 -8.02 -5.92
CA GLY A 178 12.32 -7.26 -7.15
C GLY A 178 10.99 -6.51 -7.18
N CYS A 179 10.52 -6.04 -6.03
CA CYS A 179 9.35 -5.16 -5.98
C CYS A 179 9.59 -3.85 -6.77
N ASP A 180 8.61 -3.46 -7.57
CA ASP A 180 8.59 -2.19 -8.29
C ASP A 180 8.00 -1.08 -7.39
N VAL A 181 8.89 -0.24 -6.91
CA VAL A 181 8.56 0.93 -6.08
C VAL A 181 7.91 2.07 -6.87
N ASN A 182 7.84 1.98 -8.20
CA ASN A 182 7.17 2.99 -9.03
C ASN A 182 5.68 2.77 -9.21
N ILE A 183 5.12 1.69 -8.67
CA ILE A 183 3.69 1.43 -8.86
C ILE A 183 2.91 2.47 -8.06
N ILE A 184 2.08 3.22 -8.80
CA ILE A 184 1.12 4.18 -8.26
C ILE A 184 -0.28 3.55 -8.39
N ASN A 185 -1.04 3.55 -7.30
CA ASN A 185 -2.41 3.03 -7.28
C ASN A 185 -3.40 4.01 -7.95
N HIS A 186 -4.67 3.64 -8.05
CA HIS A 186 -5.72 4.48 -8.65
C HIS A 186 -6.03 5.75 -7.83
N ALA A 187 -5.60 5.81 -6.57
CA ALA A 187 -5.69 7.01 -5.74
C ALA A 187 -4.52 7.99 -5.97
N GLY A 188 -3.50 7.59 -6.75
CA GLY A 188 -2.30 8.39 -6.99
C GLY A 188 -1.22 8.19 -5.92
N GLU A 189 -1.34 7.18 -5.07
CA GLU A 189 -0.38 6.89 -4.00
C GLU A 189 0.68 5.90 -4.51
N GLY A 190 1.95 6.17 -4.23
CA GLY A 190 3.06 5.23 -4.37
C GLY A 190 3.73 4.94 -3.03
N ILE A 191 5.02 4.61 -3.07
CA ILE A 191 5.79 4.26 -1.87
C ILE A 191 6.00 5.44 -0.91
N ILE A 192 6.06 6.67 -1.42
CA ILE A 192 6.36 7.86 -0.62
C ILE A 192 5.20 8.19 0.33
N GLU A 193 3.97 8.03 -0.15
CA GLU A 193 2.73 8.24 0.60
C GLU A 193 2.51 7.15 1.65
N SER A 194 2.99 5.93 1.36
CA SER A 194 2.80 4.74 2.18
C SER A 194 3.70 4.75 3.42
N PHE A 195 4.90 5.32 3.33
CA PHE A 195 5.88 5.29 4.41
C PHE A 195 5.81 6.52 5.33
N ARG A 196 5.99 6.25 6.64
CA ARG A 196 5.72 7.22 7.73
C ARG A 196 6.96 7.57 8.56
N SER A 197 8.11 6.96 8.28
CA SER A 197 9.35 7.17 9.04
C SER A 197 10.59 7.09 8.14
N ASP A 198 11.69 7.71 8.60
CA ASP A 198 12.97 7.78 7.87
C ASP A 198 13.57 6.39 7.63
N GLU A 199 13.28 5.44 8.52
CA GLU A 199 13.73 4.06 8.43
C GLU A 199 13.39 3.41 7.07
N TYR A 200 12.20 3.65 6.52
CA TYR A 200 11.81 3.09 5.22
C TYR A 200 12.63 3.70 4.07
N PHE A 201 12.91 5.00 4.14
CA PHE A 201 13.76 5.68 3.18
C PHE A 201 15.20 5.17 3.25
N GLU A 202 15.75 4.99 4.45
CA GLU A 202 17.08 4.40 4.65
C GLU A 202 17.16 2.97 4.10
N ILE A 203 16.12 2.15 4.29
CA ILE A 203 16.04 0.82 3.67
C ILE A 203 16.13 0.94 2.16
N ILE A 204 15.31 1.77 1.52
CA ILE A 204 15.34 1.95 0.06
C ILE A 204 16.73 2.40 -0.41
N LEU A 205 17.34 3.36 0.29
CA LEU A 205 18.70 3.84 -0.01
C LEU A 205 19.75 2.74 0.16
N SER A 206 19.60 1.83 1.12
CA SER A 206 20.51 0.70 1.31
C SER A 206 20.44 -0.35 0.20
N TYR A 207 19.27 -0.46 -0.45
CA TYR A 207 19.04 -1.37 -1.58
C TYR A 207 19.11 -0.67 -2.94
N ILE A 208 19.73 0.51 -3.01
CA ILE A 208 19.74 1.33 -4.21
C ILE A 208 20.21 0.53 -5.43
N ASP A 209 21.22 -0.32 -5.31
CA ASP A 209 21.78 -1.10 -6.42
C ASP A 209 20.80 -2.12 -7.04
N LYS A 210 19.70 -2.47 -6.35
CA LYS A 210 18.69 -3.39 -6.86
C LYS A 210 17.70 -2.77 -7.84
N PHE A 211 17.58 -1.44 -7.88
CA PHE A 211 16.64 -0.77 -8.77
C PHE A 211 17.23 -0.54 -10.16
N HIS A 212 16.87 -1.39 -11.12
CA HIS A 212 17.29 -1.19 -12.51
C HIS A 212 16.62 0.04 -13.15
N LYS A 213 15.35 0.30 -12.83
CA LYS A 213 14.66 1.53 -13.23
C LYS A 213 15.07 2.65 -12.26
N ARG A 214 15.83 3.61 -12.78
CA ARG A 214 16.34 4.79 -12.05
C ARG A 214 15.43 6.01 -12.17
N THR A 215 14.14 5.80 -12.38
CA THR A 215 13.15 6.89 -12.42
C THR A 215 12.16 6.64 -11.30
N LEU A 216 11.84 7.69 -10.54
CA LEU A 216 10.80 7.68 -9.53
C LEU A 216 9.73 8.72 -9.86
N HIS A 217 8.49 8.27 -10.03
CA HIS A 217 7.35 9.16 -10.26
C HIS A 217 6.76 9.62 -8.93
N ILE A 218 6.46 10.92 -8.82
CA ILE A 218 6.06 11.55 -7.56
C ILE A 218 4.83 12.46 -7.75
N ASP A 219 3.78 12.15 -7.01
CA ASP A 219 2.53 12.94 -6.96
C ASP A 219 2.31 13.56 -5.56
N PHE A 220 3.20 13.28 -4.62
CA PHE A 220 3.15 13.74 -3.24
C PHE A 220 4.54 14.05 -2.70
N CYS A 221 4.64 15.06 -1.84
CA CYS A 221 5.86 15.38 -1.15
C CYS A 221 5.57 16.01 0.23
N ASN A 222 6.46 15.77 1.18
CA ASN A 222 6.56 16.48 2.44
C ASN A 222 8.05 16.82 2.70
N TYR A 223 8.35 17.51 3.80
CA TYR A 223 9.73 17.88 4.12
C TYR A 223 10.67 16.67 4.24
N GLN A 224 10.18 15.57 4.79
CA GLN A 224 10.97 14.36 4.97
C GLN A 224 11.21 13.65 3.63
N SER A 225 10.16 13.51 2.81
CA SER A 225 10.28 12.85 1.51
C SER A 225 11.13 13.68 0.55
N VAL A 226 11.10 15.02 0.56
CA VAL A 226 11.95 15.81 -0.34
C VAL A 226 13.43 15.61 -0.05
N VAL A 227 13.81 15.41 1.22
CA VAL A 227 15.19 15.07 1.60
C VAL A 227 15.57 13.70 1.03
N PHE A 228 14.69 12.71 1.18
CA PHE A 228 14.89 11.40 0.55
C PHE A 228 14.99 11.47 -0.99
N LEU A 229 14.15 12.28 -1.64
CA LEU A 229 14.20 12.46 -3.10
C LEU A 229 15.51 13.12 -3.54
N PHE A 230 16.05 14.04 -2.73
CA PHE A 230 17.38 14.61 -2.94
C PHE A 230 18.48 13.54 -2.85
N ASP A 231 18.44 12.68 -1.84
CA ASP A 231 19.42 11.58 -1.69
C ASP A 231 19.32 10.57 -2.84
N LEU A 232 18.12 10.25 -3.31
CA LEU A 232 17.92 9.42 -4.50
C LEU A 232 18.52 10.08 -5.76
N TYR A 233 18.28 11.37 -5.95
CA TYR A 233 18.80 12.12 -7.09
C TYR A 233 20.32 12.13 -7.12
N GLU A 234 20.98 12.41 -5.98
CA GLU A 234 22.44 12.38 -5.86
C GLU A 234 23.02 10.96 -6.11
N ARG A 235 22.19 9.92 -5.94
CA ARG A 235 22.51 8.51 -6.28
C ARG A 235 22.10 8.12 -7.70
N GLY A 236 21.76 9.08 -8.55
CA GLY A 236 21.52 8.88 -9.99
C GLY A 236 20.08 8.53 -10.36
N PHE A 237 19.10 8.80 -9.49
CA PHE A 237 17.69 8.71 -9.88
C PHE A 237 17.22 9.98 -10.57
N SER A 238 16.39 9.81 -11.59
CA SER A 238 15.55 10.86 -12.13
C SER A 238 14.24 10.91 -11.34
N ILE A 239 13.88 12.11 -10.86
CA ILE A 239 12.64 12.34 -10.12
C ILE A 239 11.66 13.03 -11.07
N GLU A 240 10.53 12.38 -11.36
CA GLU A 240 9.52 12.89 -12.30
C GLU A 240 8.23 13.24 -11.57
N LEU A 241 7.90 14.53 -11.52
CA LEU A 241 6.69 15.00 -10.86
C LEU A 241 5.50 15.03 -11.80
N ASN A 242 4.31 14.69 -11.29
CA ASN A 242 3.07 14.88 -12.04
C ASN A 242 2.73 16.37 -12.18
N LYS A 243 2.91 16.87 -13.41
CA LYS A 243 2.68 18.28 -13.75
C LYS A 243 1.29 18.83 -13.38
N LYS A 244 0.27 17.97 -13.39
CA LYS A 244 -1.12 18.40 -13.14
C LYS A 244 -1.45 18.49 -11.66
N HIS A 245 -0.83 17.66 -10.83
CA HIS A 245 -1.21 17.52 -9.43
C HIS A 245 -0.07 16.93 -8.59
N VAL A 246 0.55 17.78 -7.77
CA VAL A 246 1.46 17.34 -6.70
C VAL A 246 0.95 17.87 -5.36
N ILE A 247 0.79 17.00 -4.38
CA ILE A 247 0.39 17.37 -3.02
C ILE A 247 1.65 17.67 -2.19
N ILE A 248 1.71 18.83 -1.55
CA ILE A 248 2.70 19.15 -0.51
C ILE A 248 2.03 19.08 0.87
N ASN A 249 2.35 18.05 1.65
CA ASN A 249 1.87 17.86 3.01
C ASN A 249 2.93 18.29 4.03
N SER A 250 3.07 19.59 4.24
CA SER A 250 4.01 20.16 5.22
C SER A 250 3.52 21.52 5.72
N ASN A 251 4.20 22.06 6.73
CA ASN A 251 3.85 23.39 7.21
C ASN A 251 4.24 24.44 6.15
N ILE A 252 3.54 25.57 6.15
CA ILE A 252 3.82 26.68 5.20
C ILE A 252 5.29 27.15 5.30
N GLY A 253 5.90 27.04 6.48
CA GLY A 253 7.32 27.35 6.70
C GLY A 253 8.27 26.54 5.81
N ASP A 254 7.92 25.29 5.53
CA ASP A 254 8.76 24.32 4.82
C ASP A 254 8.63 24.46 3.29
N TYR A 255 7.59 25.14 2.80
CA TYR A 255 7.28 25.21 1.36
C TYR A 255 8.43 25.76 0.53
N LYS A 256 9.18 26.73 1.04
CA LYS A 256 10.32 27.28 0.30
C LYS A 256 11.42 26.26 0.12
N ASP A 257 11.77 25.57 1.19
CA ASP A 257 12.86 24.59 1.19
C ASP A 257 12.48 23.39 0.33
N ILE A 258 11.23 22.92 0.46
CA ILE A 258 10.68 21.85 -0.39
C ILE A 258 10.74 22.25 -1.87
N LEU A 259 10.21 23.43 -2.24
CA LEU A 259 10.19 23.86 -3.64
C LEU A 259 11.58 24.11 -4.21
N LEU A 260 12.52 24.63 -3.40
CA LEU A 260 13.91 24.80 -3.84
C LEU A 260 14.60 23.47 -4.07
N MET A 261 14.43 22.49 -3.18
CA MET A 261 14.99 21.15 -3.34
C MET A 261 14.36 20.43 -4.55
N LEU A 262 13.04 20.50 -4.70
CA LEU A 262 12.36 19.94 -5.87
C LEU A 262 12.85 20.58 -7.18
N ASN A 263 13.07 21.90 -7.18
CA ASN A 263 13.62 22.62 -8.35
C ASN A 263 15.07 22.28 -8.66
N TYR A 264 15.82 21.79 -7.68
CA TYR A 264 17.19 21.31 -7.88
C TYR A 264 17.20 19.93 -8.53
N ILE A 265 16.26 19.05 -8.17
CA ILE A 265 16.22 17.65 -8.63
C ILE A 265 15.29 17.40 -9.83
N SER A 266 14.43 18.35 -10.19
CA SER A 266 13.47 18.22 -11.30
C SER A 266 13.04 19.58 -11.86
N GLU A 267 12.59 19.58 -13.11
CA GLU A 267 11.91 20.72 -13.73
C GLU A 267 10.48 20.85 -13.16
N ILE A 268 10.23 21.88 -12.35
CA ILE A 268 8.94 22.06 -11.66
C ILE A 268 8.19 23.37 -11.97
N HIS A 269 8.69 24.16 -12.93
CA HIS A 269 8.14 25.48 -13.24
C HIS A 269 6.73 25.44 -13.86
N ASP A 270 6.31 24.29 -14.40
CA ASP A 270 4.96 24.05 -14.94
C ASP A 270 4.10 23.11 -14.06
N VAL A 271 4.58 22.75 -12.87
CA VAL A 271 3.92 21.84 -11.94
C VAL A 271 2.89 22.59 -11.08
N ASN A 272 1.72 21.99 -10.92
CA ASN A 272 0.67 22.49 -10.04
C ASN A 272 0.75 21.85 -8.65
N PHE A 273 1.12 22.64 -7.65
CA PHE A 273 1.21 22.20 -6.26
C PHE A 273 -0.05 22.50 -5.46
N TYR A 274 -0.45 21.56 -4.61
CA TYR A 274 -1.66 21.62 -3.78
C TYR A 274 -1.37 21.25 -2.33
N THR A 275 -2.21 21.72 -1.41
CA THR A 275 -2.27 21.22 -0.03
C THR A 275 -3.01 19.88 0.02
N ILE A 276 -2.99 19.21 1.18
CA ILE A 276 -3.75 17.96 1.40
C ILE A 276 -5.28 18.15 1.23
N GLU A 277 -5.80 19.35 1.51
CA GLU A 277 -7.20 19.74 1.24
C GLU A 277 -7.46 20.11 -0.22
N ARG A 278 -6.52 19.80 -1.13
CA ARG A 278 -6.60 20.03 -2.57
C ARG A 278 -6.77 21.51 -2.95
N ARG A 279 -6.27 22.42 -2.12
CA ARG A 279 -6.21 23.86 -2.45
C ARG A 279 -4.86 24.16 -3.10
N PRO A 280 -4.77 25.09 -4.07
CA PRO A 280 -3.48 25.51 -4.60
C PRO A 280 -2.55 25.95 -3.47
N LEU A 281 -1.28 25.54 -3.52
CA LEU A 281 -0.32 25.73 -2.43
C LEU A 281 -0.15 27.20 -1.99
N TYR A 282 -0.41 28.13 -2.91
CA TYR A 282 -0.29 29.58 -2.72
C TYR A 282 -1.59 30.26 -2.29
N LYS A 283 -2.72 29.55 -2.19
CA LYS A 283 -4.02 30.13 -1.85
C LYS A 283 -4.16 30.35 -0.34
N GLY A 284 -4.57 31.55 0.06
CA GLY A 284 -4.85 31.89 1.46
C GLY A 284 -3.61 31.93 2.37
N ILE A 285 -2.40 31.94 1.81
CA ILE A 285 -1.15 32.02 2.57
C ILE A 285 -0.55 33.43 2.55
N ASN A 286 0.53 33.64 3.31
CA ASN A 286 1.23 34.93 3.35
C ASN A 286 1.69 35.37 1.95
N LYS A 287 1.25 36.55 1.50
CA LYS A 287 1.62 37.14 0.20
C LYS A 287 3.13 37.22 -0.05
N LYS A 288 3.98 37.32 0.98
CA LYS A 288 5.44 37.32 0.81
C LYS A 288 5.94 35.98 0.25
N VAL A 289 5.31 34.87 0.62
CA VAL A 289 5.63 33.53 0.08
C VAL A 289 5.17 33.43 -1.37
N VAL A 290 3.95 33.87 -1.69
CA VAL A 290 3.43 33.87 -3.08
C VAL A 290 4.29 34.75 -4.00
N LYS A 291 4.67 35.95 -3.55
CA LYS A 291 5.59 36.84 -4.30
C LYS A 291 6.99 36.23 -4.43
N TRP A 292 7.43 35.44 -3.46
CA TRP A 292 8.67 34.68 -3.57
C TRP A 292 8.53 33.57 -4.62
N MET A 293 7.40 32.86 -4.66
CA MET A 293 7.16 31.82 -5.66
C MET A 293 7.23 32.39 -7.09
N ILE A 294 6.52 33.49 -7.34
CA ILE A 294 6.53 34.19 -8.64
C ILE A 294 7.94 34.61 -9.06
N ARG A 295 8.74 35.17 -8.13
CA ARG A 295 10.11 35.63 -8.42
C ARG A 295 11.08 34.51 -8.77
N ASN A 296 10.81 33.29 -8.31
CA ASN A 296 11.61 32.11 -8.60
C ASN A 296 11.00 31.30 -9.76
N GLY A 297 10.01 31.83 -10.47
CA GLY A 297 9.45 31.19 -11.66
C GLY A 297 8.47 30.04 -11.39
N PHE A 298 8.11 29.77 -10.14
CA PHE A 298 7.14 28.72 -9.83
C PHE A 298 5.74 29.07 -10.33
N HIS A 299 5.01 28.06 -10.79
CA HIS A 299 3.66 28.23 -11.34
C HIS A 299 2.69 28.79 -10.29
N VAL A 300 2.12 29.95 -10.60
CA VAL A 300 1.05 30.58 -9.81
C VAL A 300 -0.06 31.00 -10.77
N ASP A 301 -1.14 30.22 -10.81
CA ASP A 301 -2.38 30.54 -11.53
C ASP A 301 -3.20 31.53 -10.69
N LEU A 302 -3.24 32.78 -11.17
CA LEU A 302 -3.90 33.90 -10.51
C LEU A 302 -5.43 33.77 -10.49
N SER A 303 -6.04 33.04 -11.42
CA SER A 303 -7.49 32.79 -11.38
C SER A 303 -7.90 32.04 -10.12
N ARG A 304 -6.97 31.25 -9.55
CA ARG A 304 -7.23 30.45 -8.35
C ARG A 304 -6.98 31.19 -7.04
N THR A 305 -6.42 32.39 -7.08
CA THR A 305 -6.28 33.27 -5.90
C THR A 305 -7.50 34.17 -5.69
N GLU A 306 -8.52 34.06 -6.54
CA GLU A 306 -9.77 34.79 -6.35
C GLU A 306 -10.39 34.49 -4.96
N GLY A 307 -10.86 35.55 -4.31
CA GLY A 307 -11.39 35.52 -2.94
C GLY A 307 -10.34 35.67 -1.83
N ASP A 308 -9.04 35.63 -2.14
CA ASP A 308 -7.99 35.91 -1.16
C ASP A 308 -7.90 37.41 -0.87
N GLU A 309 -7.74 37.79 0.41
CA GLU A 309 -7.57 39.20 0.82
C GLU A 309 -6.42 39.90 0.06
N ASN A 310 -5.38 39.15 -0.32
CA ASN A 310 -4.21 39.67 -1.01
C ASN A 310 -4.25 39.49 -2.54
N HIS A 311 -5.38 39.08 -3.13
CA HIS A 311 -5.51 38.75 -4.55
C HIS A 311 -5.02 39.88 -5.46
N GLU A 312 -5.62 41.07 -5.35
CA GLU A 312 -5.30 42.22 -6.20
C GLU A 312 -3.81 42.61 -6.12
N GLU A 313 -3.23 42.54 -4.92
CA GLU A 313 -1.83 42.87 -4.70
C GLU A 313 -0.89 41.85 -5.36
N ILE A 314 -1.24 40.56 -5.33
CA ILE A 314 -0.49 39.48 -5.98
C ILE A 314 -0.57 39.63 -7.51
N VAL A 315 -1.76 39.90 -8.06
CA VAL A 315 -1.96 40.15 -9.49
C VAL A 315 -1.11 41.34 -9.97
N ALA A 316 -1.22 42.48 -9.29
CA ALA A 316 -0.44 43.67 -9.62
C ALA A 316 1.08 43.44 -9.48
N TYR A 317 1.50 42.60 -8.53
CA TYR A 317 2.89 42.21 -8.37
C TYR A 317 3.40 41.37 -9.55
N LYS A 318 2.67 40.32 -9.94
CA LYS A 318 3.05 39.43 -11.05
C LYS A 318 3.20 40.22 -12.36
N ALA A 319 2.23 41.07 -12.69
CA ALA A 319 2.27 41.90 -13.89
C ALA A 319 3.50 42.83 -13.93
N ARG A 320 3.81 43.51 -12.82
CA ARG A 320 5.00 44.37 -12.72
C ARG A 320 6.31 43.58 -12.82
N TYR A 321 6.34 42.37 -12.27
CA TYR A 321 7.51 41.50 -12.32
C TYR A 321 7.76 41.03 -13.77
N GLU A 322 6.74 40.50 -14.46
CA GLU A 322 6.84 40.07 -15.85
C GLU A 322 7.27 41.20 -16.79
N GLN A 323 6.71 42.41 -16.62
CA GLN A 323 7.12 43.58 -17.39
C GLN A 323 8.61 43.93 -17.20
N ARG A 324 9.12 43.79 -15.97
CA ARG A 324 10.54 44.03 -15.66
C ARG A 324 11.44 42.96 -16.27
N GLU A 325 11.06 41.69 -16.20
CA GLU A 325 11.82 40.59 -16.81
C GLU A 325 11.86 40.71 -18.34
N LEU A 326 10.72 40.99 -18.99
CA LEU A 326 10.67 41.28 -20.43
C LEU A 326 11.59 42.45 -20.80
N SER A 327 11.59 43.52 -19.99
CA SER A 327 12.46 44.68 -20.22
C SER A 327 13.94 44.35 -20.10
N LYS A 328 14.33 43.41 -19.21
CA LYS A 328 15.72 42.95 -19.07
C LYS A 328 16.16 42.15 -20.30
N VAL A 329 15.34 41.20 -20.74
CA VAL A 329 15.62 40.37 -21.93
C VAL A 329 15.75 41.22 -23.19
N LEU A 330 14.87 42.22 -23.37
CA LEU A 330 14.95 43.15 -24.49
C LEU A 330 16.21 44.03 -24.46
N LYS A 331 16.72 44.36 -23.27
CA LYS A 331 17.96 45.13 -23.11
C LYS A 331 19.20 44.27 -23.34
N SER A 332 19.23 43.01 -22.87
CA SER A 332 20.36 42.11 -23.12
C SER A 332 20.53 41.77 -24.60
N ASN A 333 19.42 41.59 -25.34
CA ASN A 333 19.45 41.29 -26.78
C ASN A 333 19.91 42.47 -27.65
N LYS A 334 19.87 43.71 -27.14
CA LYS A 334 20.43 44.89 -27.83
C LYS A 334 21.94 45.07 -27.60
N GLY A 335 22.54 44.29 -26.70
CA GLY A 335 23.94 44.42 -26.28
C GLY A 335 24.94 43.48 -26.96
N THR A 336 24.52 42.63 -27.91
CA THR A 336 25.42 41.78 -28.71
C THR A 336 25.63 42.43 -30.08
N PRO A 337 26.77 43.12 -30.35
CA PRO A 337 27.05 43.63 -31.68
C PRO A 337 27.36 42.45 -32.60
N ALA A 338 26.67 42.36 -33.73
CA ALA A 338 27.10 41.54 -34.84
C ALA A 338 28.53 41.94 -35.20
N ILE A 339 29.49 41.02 -35.08
CA ILE A 339 30.83 41.19 -35.65
C ILE A 339 30.64 41.17 -37.17
N THR A 340 30.38 42.34 -37.74
CA THR A 340 30.54 42.58 -39.18
C THR A 340 32.01 42.47 -39.49
N LYS A 341 32.45 41.30 -40.00
CA LYS A 341 33.72 41.19 -40.72
C LYS A 341 33.61 42.02 -42.00
N ASN A 342 33.97 43.29 -41.92
CA ASN A 342 34.20 44.12 -43.09
C ASN A 342 35.61 43.89 -43.60
N GLY A 343 35.69 43.41 -44.84
CA GLY A 343 36.59 43.92 -45.87
C GLY A 343 38.10 43.70 -45.70
N GLY A 344 38.62 42.70 -46.38
CA GLY A 344 40.01 42.69 -46.86
C GLY A 344 40.02 42.09 -48.27
N ARG A 345 40.06 42.95 -49.29
CA ARG A 345 40.23 42.59 -50.70
C ARG A 345 41.57 43.17 -51.15
N LEU A 346 42.55 42.28 -51.35
CA LEU A 346 43.46 42.18 -52.51
C LEU A 346 44.39 40.98 -52.29
#